data_AF-A0A936URQ8-F1
#
_entry.id   AF-A0A936URQ8-F1
#
_cell.length_a   1.000
_cell.length_b   1.000
_cell.length_c   1.000
_cell.angle_alpha   90.00
_cell.angle_beta   90.00
_cell.angle_gamma   90.00
#
_symmetry.space_group_name_H-M   'P 1'
#
loop_
_entity.id
_entity.type
_entity.pdbx_description
1 polymer ?
#
loop_
_entity_poly.entity_id
_entity_poly.type
_entity_poly.pdbx_seq_one_letter_code
_entity_poly.pdbx_strand_id
1 'polypeptide(L)' 'MAGEFGYAQGVVDAAFAAADQRQDMSPDAMGRALIQAVIDRYRRYRTSSDVGNELMYLADSLDDDEPVITRGC' A
#
# COMPACT_ATOMS: atom_id res chain seq x y z
N MET A 1 13.49 -1.67 -2.97
CA MET A 1 12.14 -1.10 -2.84
C MET A 1 11.55 -0.68 -4.18
N ALA A 2 12.28 -0.07 -5.13
CA ALA A 2 11.66 0.38 -6.39
C ALA A 2 10.93 -0.73 -7.19
N GLY A 3 11.49 -1.95 -7.24
CA GLY A 3 10.86 -3.08 -7.94
C GLY A 3 9.65 -3.64 -7.19
N GLU A 4 9.75 -3.79 -5.88
CA GLU A 4 8.66 -4.27 -5.03
C GLU A 4 7.50 -3.26 -4.99
N PHE A 5 7.83 -1.96 -4.92
CA PHE A 5 6.88 -0.86 -4.95
C PHE A 5 6.12 -0.82 -6.27
N GLY A 6 6.82 -0.88 -7.41
CA GLY A 6 6.17 -0.87 -8.72
C GLY A 6 5.22 -2.06 -8.93
N TYR A 7 5.60 -3.26 -8.46
CA TYR A 7 4.71 -4.42 -8.49
C TYR A 7 3.49 -4.23 -7.57
N ALA A 8 3.71 -3.77 -6.34
CA ALA A 8 2.63 -3.54 -5.38
C ALA A 8 1.63 -2.47 -5.88
N GLN A 9 2.14 -1.38 -6.47
CA GLN A 9 1.32 -0.33 -7.06
C GLN A 9 0.42 -0.90 -8.16
N GLY A 10 0.95 -1.72 -9.07
CA GLY A 10 0.15 -2.36 -10.12
C GLY A 10 -0.97 -3.26 -9.58
N VAL A 11 -0.73 -3.96 -8.47
CA VAL A 11 -1.76 -4.77 -7.80
C VAL A 11 -2.83 -3.88 -7.16
N VAL A 12 -2.44 -2.78 -6.52
CA VAL A 12 -3.35 -1.81 -5.91
C VAL A 12 -4.22 -1.15 -6.99
N ASP A 13 -3.62 -0.67 -8.07
CA ASP A 13 -4.33 -0.03 -9.19
C ASP A 13 -5.37 -0.98 -9.81
N ALA A 14 -5.02 -2.26 -9.99
CA ALA A 14 -5.93 -3.27 -10.49
C ALA A 14 -7.12 -3.52 -9.54
N ALA A 15 -6.89 -3.49 -8.22
CA ALA A 15 -7.94 -3.66 -7.22
C ALA A 15 -8.92 -2.48 -7.21
N PHE A 16 -8.42 -1.25 -7.32
CA PHE A 16 -9.26 -0.05 -7.42
C PHE A 16 -10.05 -0.01 -8.73
N ALA A 17 -9.42 -0.35 -9.86
CA ALA A 17 -10.12 -0.45 -11.14
C ALA A 17 -11.27 -1.49 -11.10
N ALA A 18 -11.06 -2.62 -10.41
CA ALA A 18 -12.11 -3.60 -10.21
C ALA A 18 -13.26 -3.08 -9.33
N ALA A 19 -12.95 -2.27 -8.30
CA ALA A 19 -13.95 -1.65 -7.45
C ALA A 19 -14.79 -0.60 -8.22
N ASP A 20 -14.18 0.19 -9.10
CA ASP A 20 -14.87 1.20 -9.90
C ASP A 20 -15.82 0.59 -10.95
N GLN A 21 -15.49 -0.59 -11.48
CA GLN A 21 -16.28 -1.26 -12.52
C GLN A 21 -17.50 -2.01 -11.96
N ARG A 22 -17.56 -2.21 -10.63
CA ARG A 22 -18.54 -3.08 -9.98
C ARG A 22 -19.47 -2.29 -9.08
N GLN A 23 -20.77 -2.32 -9.38
CA GLN A 23 -21.79 -1.58 -8.62
C GLN A 23 -21.95 -2.09 -7.17
N ASP A 24 -21.48 -3.29 -6.86
CA ASP A 24 -21.50 -3.89 -5.52
C ASP A 24 -20.23 -3.60 -4.71
N MET A 25 -19.30 -2.81 -5.24
CA MET A 25 -18.03 -2.47 -4.59
C MET A 25 -17.91 -0.97 -4.33
N SER A 26 -17.16 -0.64 -3.28
CA SER A 26 -16.82 0.73 -2.91
C SER A 26 -15.30 0.89 -2.96
N PRO A 27 -14.76 1.90 -3.66
CA PRO A 27 -13.33 2.19 -3.65
C PRO A 27 -12.77 2.43 -2.24
N ASP A 28 -13.49 3.14 -1.36
CA ASP A 28 -13.07 3.33 0.05
C ASP A 28 -12.99 2.00 0.79
N ALA A 29 -14.02 1.15 0.63
CA ALA A 29 -14.02 -0.18 1.23
C ALA A 29 -12.88 -1.07 0.69
N MET A 30 -12.57 -0.96 -0.61
CA MET A 30 -11.44 -1.66 -1.24
C MET A 30 -10.11 -1.22 -0.62
N GLY A 31 -9.87 0.08 -0.48
CA GLY A 31 -8.67 0.61 0.17
C GLY A 31 -8.50 0.08 1.60
N ARG A 32 -9.57 0.08 2.39
CA ARG A 32 -9.57 -0.49 3.75
C ARG A 32 -9.27 -2.00 3.74
N ALA A 33 -9.85 -2.74 2.81
CA ALA A 33 -9.63 -4.18 2.68
C ALA A 33 -8.17 -4.52 2.32
N LEU A 34 -7.54 -3.74 1.44
CA LEU A 34 -6.12 -3.89 1.08
C LEU A 34 -5.22 -3.69 2.29
N ILE A 35 -5.44 -2.62 3.06
CA ILE A 35 -4.69 -2.35 4.29
C ILE A 35 -4.87 -3.49 5.30
N GLN A 36 -6.09 -3.98 5.50
CA GLN A 36 -6.37 -5.10 6.40
C GLN A 36 -5.64 -6.39 5.97
N ALA A 37 -5.59 -6.69 4.68
CA ALA A 37 -4.89 -7.86 4.17
C ALA A 37 -3.37 -7.81 4.44
N VAL A 38 -2.76 -6.63 4.32
CA VAL A 38 -1.34 -6.42 4.66
C VAL A 38 -1.12 -6.56 6.17
N ILE A 39 -1.98 -5.95 6.98
CA ILE A 39 -1.92 -6.05 8.45
C ILE A 39 -2.03 -7.52 8.90
N ASP A 40 -2.95 -8.31 8.33
CA ASP A 40 -3.10 -9.73 8.66
C ASP A 40 -1.80 -10.51 8.39
N ARG A 41 -1.09 -10.18 7.30
CA ARG A 41 0.21 -10.78 6.98
C ARG A 41 1.26 -10.42 8.03
N TYR A 42 1.36 -9.15 8.41
CA TYR A 42 2.37 -8.67 9.37
C TYR A 42 2.13 -9.23 10.78
N ARG A 43 0.87 -9.38 11.20
CA ARG A 43 0.51 -9.93 12.51
C ARG A 43 0.97 -11.38 12.73
N ARG A 44 1.41 -12.08 11.68
CA ARG A 44 2.00 -13.42 11.79
C ARG A 44 3.40 -13.41 12.43
N TYR A 45 4.10 -12.28 12.40
CA TYR A 45 5.48 -12.16 12.89
C TYR A 45 5.81 -10.82 13.57
N ARG A 46 4.86 -9.87 13.63
CA ARG A 46 4.97 -8.59 14.34
C ARG A 46 3.81 -8.40 15.32
N THR A 47 4.05 -7.64 16.38
CA THR A 47 2.98 -7.26 17.31
C THR A 47 2.09 -6.17 16.70
N SER A 48 0.90 -5.96 17.28
CA SER A 48 0.03 -4.86 16.85
C SER A 48 0.68 -3.48 17.02
N SER A 49 1.53 -3.30 18.04
CA SER A 49 2.26 -2.06 18.25
C SER A 49 3.29 -1.82 17.15
N ASP A 50 4.04 -2.85 16.76
CA ASP A 50 5.05 -2.75 15.70
C ASP A 50 4.40 -2.42 14.35
N VAL A 51 3.25 -3.04 14.05
CA VAL A 51 2.48 -2.75 12.84
C VAL A 51 1.97 -1.31 12.86
N GLY A 52 1.44 -0.83 14.00
CA GLY A 52 0.99 0.56 14.14
C GLY A 52 2.11 1.57 13.89
N ASN A 53 3.28 1.33 14.48
CA ASN A 53 4.45 2.21 14.30
C ASN A 53 4.94 2.22 12.84
N GLU A 54 4.99 1.06 12.18
CA GLU A 54 5.37 0.97 10.77
C GLU A 54 4.39 1.74 9.86
N LEU A 55 3.08 1.55 10.06
CA LEU A 55 2.07 2.25 9.25
C LEU A 55 2.11 3.75 9.43
N MET A 56 2.36 4.22 10.65
CA MET A 56 2.54 5.64 10.94
C MET A 56 3.79 6.18 10.23
N TYR A 57 4.92 5.47 10.35
CA TYR A 57 6.14 5.83 9.65
C TYR A 57 5.93 5.93 8.13
N LEU A 58 5.31 4.91 7.52
CA LEU A 58 5.03 4.91 6.09
C LEU A 58 4.08 6.06 5.70
N ALA A 59 3.04 6.31 6.49
CA ALA A 59 2.11 7.41 6.21
C ALA A 59 2.80 8.78 6.27
N ASP A 60 3.75 8.95 7.19
CA ASP A 60 4.53 10.19 7.34
C ASP A 60 5.62 10.32 6.26
N SER A 61 6.11 9.21 5.69
CA SER A 61 7.24 9.19 4.73
C SER A 61 6.82 9.08 3.26
N LEU A 62 5.54 8.95 2.95
CA LEU A 62 5.04 8.77 1.57
C LEU A 62 5.44 9.90 0.61
N ASP A 63 5.60 11.12 1.12
CA ASP A 63 6.01 12.29 0.32
C ASP A 63 7.54 12.34 0.08
N ASP A 64 8.34 11.64 0.87
CA ASP A 64 9.81 11.66 0.80
C ASP A 64 10.39 10.59 -0.16
N ASP A 65 9.58 9.58 -0.52
CA ASP A 65 9.96 8.46 -1.40
C ASP A 65 9.61 8.72 -2.89
N GLU A 66 9.47 9.98 -3.31
CA GLU A 66 9.43 10.31 -4.73
C GLU A 66 10.82 9.99 -5.33
N PRO A 67 10.92 9.02 -6.27
CA PRO A 67 12.21 8.55 -6.72
C PRO A 67 12.98 9.71 -7.35
N VAL A 68 14.09 10.10 -6.72
CA VAL A 68 15.07 10.99 -7.34
C VAL A 68 15.58 10.27 -8.58
N ILE A 69 14.98 10.57 -9.74
CA ILE A 69 15.53 10.17 -11.02
C ILE A 69 16.81 10.98 -11.18
N THR A 70 17.94 10.43 -10.75
CA THR A 70 19.25 10.96 -11.10
C THR A 70 19.42 10.83 -12.61
N ARG A 71 18.96 11.84 -13.36
CA ARG A 71 19.32 12.02 -14.76
C ARG A 71 20.78 12.47 -14.80
N GLY A 72 21.66 11.54 -15.08
CA GLY A 72 23.03 11.80 -15.55
C GLY A 72 24.12 11.30 -14.62
N CYS A 73 24.70 10.16 -15.01
CA CYS A 73 26.13 9.96 -15.22
C CYS A 73 26.30 8.92 -16.32
#